data_AF-A0A0J1FXN7-F1
#
_entry.id   AF-A0A0J1FXN7-F1
#
_cell.length_a   1.000
_cell.length_b   1.000
_cell.length_c   1.000
_cell.angle_alpha   90.00
_cell.angle_beta   90.00
_cell.angle_gamma   90.00
#
_symmetry.space_group_name_H-M   'P 1'
#
loop_
_entity.id
_entity.type
_entity.pdbx_description
1 polymer ?
#
loop_
_entity_poly.entity_id
_entity_poly.type
_entity_poly.pdbx_seq_one_letter_code
_entity_poly.pdbx_strand_id
1 'polypeptide(L)'
;MSKKILELAVKRVEDIEIQREAIDNCQNILSDLKRYGVDALSIKSPDGLSSISYLKDCCLDPGQKELIAQLFTSVLNSRMTDAENELKKLLDVEDVEQEPRPRRSRQPRPEF
;
A
#
# COMPACT_ATOMS: atom_id res chain seq x y z
N MET A 1 22.41 7.88 -18.37
CA MET A 1 21.26 7.79 -17.44
C MET A 1 21.41 8.92 -16.44
N SER A 2 20.42 9.81 -16.29
CA SER A 2 20.56 11.00 -15.43
C SER A 2 20.32 10.64 -13.96
N LYS A 3 21.06 11.26 -13.03
CA LYS A 3 20.92 11.06 -11.57
C LYS A 3 19.46 11.19 -11.09
N LYS A 4 18.70 12.10 -11.69
CA LYS A 4 17.28 12.32 -11.41
C LYS A 4 16.39 11.11 -11.74
N ILE A 5 16.68 10.38 -12.82
CA ILE A 5 15.92 9.16 -13.18
C ILE A 5 16.15 8.07 -12.13
N LEU A 6 17.39 7.95 -11.62
CA LEU A 6 17.72 6.99 -10.58
C LEU A 6 16.99 7.32 -9.26
N GLU A 7 17.01 8.59 -8.84
CA GLU A 7 16.32 9.05 -7.61
C GLU A 7 14.81 8.80 -7.69
N LEU A 8 14.18 9.08 -8.84
CA LEU A 8 12.76 8.80 -9.05
C LEU A 8 12.45 7.30 -9.03
N ALA A 9 13.32 6.47 -9.60
CA ALA A 9 13.15 5.02 -9.58
C ALA A 9 13.27 4.45 -8.17
N VAL A 10 14.26 4.90 -7.39
CA VAL A 10 14.43 4.48 -5.97
C VAL A 10 13.21 4.87 -5.16
N LYS A 11 12.76 6.13 -5.25
CA LYS A 11 11.56 6.59 -4.54
C LYS A 11 10.33 5.77 -4.91
N ARG A 12 10.13 5.46 -6.20
CA ARG A 12 8.98 4.65 -6.64
C ARG A 12 9.03 3.23 -6.06
N VAL A 13 10.22 2.64 -5.90
CA VAL A 13 10.37 1.33 -5.24
C VAL A 13 10.02 1.45 -3.74
N GLU A 14 10.53 2.48 -3.05
CA GLU A 14 10.19 2.73 -1.63
C GLU A 14 8.69 2.91 -1.43
N ASP A 15 8.04 3.72 -2.28
CA ASP A 15 6.59 3.95 -2.23
C ASP A 15 5.80 2.64 -2.44
N ILE A 16 6.25 1.77 -3.37
CA ILE A 16 5.68 0.43 -3.58
C ILE A 16 5.83 -0.45 -2.34
N GLU A 17 7.01 -0.47 -1.72
CA GLU A 17 7.29 -1.27 -0.52
C GLU A 17 6.40 -0.84 0.65
N ILE A 18 6.22 0.47 0.84
CA ILE A 18 5.33 1.04 1.86
C ILE A 18 3.88 0.56 1.65
N GLN A 19 3.36 0.60 0.41
CA GLN A 19 2.00 0.15 0.15
C GLN A 19 1.85 -1.37 0.37
N ARG A 20 2.85 -2.17 0.00
CA ARG A 20 2.84 -3.62 0.22
C ARG A 20 2.85 -3.95 1.72
N GLU A 21 3.71 -3.30 2.49
CA GLU A 21 3.75 -3.47 3.94
C GLU A 21 2.43 -3.07 4.59
N ALA A 22 1.78 -1.99 4.13
CA ALA A 22 0.47 -1.59 4.63
C ALA A 22 -0.61 -2.65 4.37
N ILE A 23 -0.63 -3.25 3.18
CA ILE A 23 -1.54 -4.34 2.80
C ILE A 23 -1.28 -5.57 3.69
N ASP A 24 -0.03 -6.02 3.79
CA ASP A 24 0.35 -7.20 4.58
C ASP A 24 -0.03 -7.01 6.06
N ASN A 25 0.21 -5.82 6.62
CA ASN A 25 -0.18 -5.49 7.99
C ASN A 25 -1.71 -5.55 8.18
N CYS A 26 -2.49 -4.99 7.25
CA CYS A 26 -3.95 -5.07 7.33
C CYS A 26 -4.44 -6.52 7.27
N GLN A 27 -3.88 -7.33 6.37
CA GLN A 27 -4.23 -8.75 6.23
C GLN A 27 -3.87 -9.57 7.47
N ASN A 28 -2.70 -9.34 8.05
CA ASN A 28 -2.28 -10.00 9.28
C ASN A 28 -3.23 -9.70 10.43
N ILE A 29 -3.60 -8.43 10.64
CA ILE A 29 -4.52 -8.05 11.71
C ILE A 29 -5.92 -8.62 11.46
N LEU A 30 -6.42 -8.60 10.22
CA LEU A 30 -7.71 -9.21 9.87
C LEU A 30 -7.71 -10.73 10.11
N SER A 31 -6.61 -11.40 9.77
CA SER A 31 -6.42 -12.84 10.03
C SER A 31 -6.45 -13.16 11.52
N ASP A 32 -5.71 -12.37 12.32
CA ASP A 32 -5.68 -12.50 13.77
C ASP A 32 -7.06 -12.23 14.40
N LEU A 33 -7.76 -11.19 13.94
CA LEU A 33 -9.10 -10.88 14.38
C LEU A 33 -10.07 -12.04 14.10
N LYS A 34 -9.97 -12.66 12.92
CA LYS A 34 -10.80 -13.81 12.54
C LYS A 34 -10.49 -15.05 13.38
N ARG A 35 -9.22 -15.28 13.72
CA ARG A 35 -8.77 -16.50 14.40
C ARG A 35 -8.89 -16.42 15.92
N TYR A 36 -8.57 -15.28 16.50
CA TYR A 36 -8.45 -15.10 17.94
C TYR A 36 -9.44 -14.08 18.51
N GLY A 37 -10.21 -13.40 17.65
CA GLY A 37 -11.12 -12.34 18.05
C GLY A 37 -10.40 -11.07 18.46
N VAL A 38 -11.17 -10.12 19.00
CA VAL A 38 -10.65 -8.82 19.47
C VAL A 38 -9.68 -8.93 20.64
N ASP A 39 -9.71 -10.04 21.39
CA ASP A 39 -8.87 -10.24 22.57
C ASP A 39 -7.37 -10.35 22.22
N ALA A 40 -7.04 -10.69 20.98
CA ALA A 40 -5.66 -10.72 20.48
C ALA A 40 -5.14 -9.34 20.02
N LEU A 41 -6.02 -8.35 19.86
CA LEU A 41 -5.59 -7.01 19.47
C LEU A 41 -4.82 -6.35 20.61
N SER A 42 -3.64 -5.81 20.29
CA SER A 42 -2.83 -5.04 21.22
C SER A 42 -2.88 -3.56 20.89
N ILE A 43 -3.01 -2.73 21.93
CA ILE A 43 -2.80 -1.30 21.84
C ILE A 43 -1.29 -1.06 21.85
N LYS A 44 -0.75 -0.61 20.73
CA LYS A 44 0.68 -0.29 20.59
C LYS A 44 1.00 1.07 21.20
N SER A 45 2.22 1.22 21.69
CA SER A 45 2.77 2.51 22.10
C SER A 45 2.93 3.46 20.91
N PRO A 46 3.02 4.78 21.14
CA PRO A 46 3.18 5.76 20.06
C PRO A 46 4.42 5.53 19.19
N ASP A 47 5.45 4.88 19.73
CA ASP A 47 6.66 4.47 19.02
C ASP A 47 6.47 3.17 18.18
N GLY A 48 5.32 2.49 18.31
CA GLY A 48 4.97 1.26 17.60
C GLY A 48 5.73 0.00 18.05
N LEU A 49 6.73 0.14 18.92
CA LEU A 49 7.66 -0.94 19.25
C LEU A 49 7.19 -1.84 20.39
N SER A 50 6.35 -1.31 21.29
CA SER A 50 5.84 -2.05 22.43
C SER A 50 4.31 -2.10 22.44
N SER A 51 3.75 -3.11 23.09
CA SER A 51 2.32 -3.16 23.37
C SER A 51 2.09 -2.55 24.75
N ILE A 52 1.32 -1.47 24.83
CA ILE A 52 0.90 -0.84 26.09
C ILE A 52 -0.04 -1.79 26.85
N SER A 53 -0.97 -2.41 26.13
CA SER A 53 -1.99 -3.30 26.70
C SER A 53 -2.61 -4.17 25.61
N TYR A 54 -3.32 -5.23 25.99
CA TYR A 54 -4.19 -5.99 25.10
C TYR A 54 -5.65 -5.64 25.36
N LEU A 55 -6.51 -5.74 24.35
CA LEU A 55 -7.94 -5.47 24.53
C LEU A 55 -8.61 -6.45 25.49
N LYS A 56 -8.07 -7.66 25.65
CA LYS A 56 -8.50 -8.62 26.68
C LYS A 56 -8.42 -8.05 28.10
N ASP A 57 -7.51 -7.09 28.34
CA ASP A 57 -7.28 -6.48 29.65
C ASP A 57 -8.32 -5.37 29.95
N CYS A 58 -9.20 -5.03 28.98
CA CYS A 58 -10.17 -3.95 29.08
C CYS A 58 -11.58 -4.40 29.55
N CYS A 59 -11.76 -5.63 30.02
CA CYS A 59 -13.04 -6.16 30.53
C CYS A 59 -14.25 -5.89 29.61
N LEU A 60 -14.07 -6.04 28.30
CA LEU A 60 -15.08 -5.73 27.30
C LEU A 60 -16.24 -6.73 27.34
N ASP A 61 -17.47 -6.21 27.32
CA ASP A 61 -18.66 -7.04 27.18
C ASP A 61 -18.82 -7.58 25.74
N PRO A 62 -19.64 -8.62 25.50
CA PRO A 62 -19.79 -9.22 24.18
C PRO A 62 -20.21 -8.24 23.08
N GLY A 63 -21.08 -7.26 23.38
CA GLY A 63 -21.52 -6.26 22.42
C GLY A 63 -20.41 -5.28 22.06
N GLN A 64 -19.59 -4.87 23.03
CA GLN A 64 -18.39 -4.07 22.77
C GLN A 64 -17.37 -4.81 21.92
N LYS A 65 -17.15 -6.10 22.20
CA LYS A 65 -16.24 -6.94 21.41
C LYS A 65 -16.70 -7.03 19.95
N GLU A 66 -17.99 -7.23 19.73
CA GLU A 66 -18.56 -7.27 18.38
C GLU A 66 -18.42 -5.92 17.66
N LEU A 67 -18.72 -4.81 18.34
CA LEU A 67 -18.58 -3.48 17.78
C LEU A 67 -17.14 -3.17 17.36
N ILE A 68 -16.17 -3.52 18.21
CA ILE A 68 -14.75 -3.35 17.90
C ILE A 68 -14.36 -4.23 16.70
N ALA A 69 -14.80 -5.49 16.65
CA ALA A 69 -14.50 -6.36 15.53
C ALA A 69 -15.03 -5.79 14.21
N GLN A 70 -16.26 -5.28 14.19
CA GLN A 70 -16.86 -4.65 13.02
C GLN A 70 -16.10 -3.38 12.61
N LEU A 71 -15.76 -2.52 13.58
CA LEU A 71 -15.02 -1.28 13.33
C LEU A 71 -13.63 -1.56 12.73
N PHE A 72 -12.85 -2.44 13.36
CA PHE A 72 -11.52 -2.81 12.87
C PHE A 72 -11.60 -3.45 11.49
N THR A 73 -12.55 -4.37 11.28
CA THR A 73 -12.74 -5.00 9.96
C THR A 73 -13.03 -3.96 8.87
N SER A 74 -13.94 -3.02 9.14
CA SER A 74 -14.30 -1.96 8.20
C SER A 74 -13.11 -1.05 7.88
N VAL A 75 -12.41 -0.56 8.91
CA VAL A 75 -11.27 0.35 8.76
C VAL A 75 -10.12 -0.34 8.02
N LEU A 76 -9.77 -1.57 8.40
CA LEU A 76 -8.66 -2.30 7.78
C LEU A 76 -8.95 -2.63 6.31
N ASN A 77 -10.18 -3.04 5.97
CA ASN A 77 -10.56 -3.26 4.57
C ASN A 77 -10.52 -1.97 3.75
N SER A 78 -10.99 -0.85 4.31
CA SER A 78 -10.89 0.46 3.65
C SER A 78 -9.43 0.84 3.39
N ARG A 79 -8.56 0.71 4.41
CA ARG A 79 -7.14 1.06 4.30
C ARG A 79 -6.40 0.15 3.32
N MET A 80 -6.72 -1.14 3.31
CA MET A 80 -6.19 -2.09 2.34
C MET A 80 -6.62 -1.71 0.92
N THR A 81 -7.91 -1.36 0.72
CA THR A 81 -8.42 -0.90 -0.59
C THR A 81 -7.71 0.37 -1.06
N ASP A 82 -7.47 1.33 -0.16
CA ASP A 82 -6.72 2.56 -0.48
C ASP A 82 -5.28 2.23 -0.90
N ALA A 83 -4.60 1.35 -0.16
CA ALA A 83 -3.24 0.92 -0.45
C ALA A 83 -3.14 0.13 -1.76
N GLU A 84 -4.10 -0.76 -2.05
CA GLU A 84 -4.19 -1.49 -3.31
C GLU A 84 -4.40 -0.54 -4.50
N ASN A 85 -5.25 0.47 -4.35
CA ASN A 85 -5.45 1.50 -5.37
C ASN A 85 -4.20 2.33 -5.61
N GLU A 86 -3.48 2.70 -4.56
CA GLU A 86 -2.24 3.47 -4.70
C GLU A 86 -1.12 2.61 -5.32
N LEU A 87 -1.00 1.35 -4.89
CA LEU A 87 -0.09 0.39 -5.49
C LEU A 87 -0.39 0.20 -6.98
N LYS A 88 -1.67 0.13 -7.36
CA LYS A 88 -2.08 0.05 -8.77
C LYS A 88 -1.60 1.27 -9.56
N LYS A 89 -1.76 2.50 -9.05
CA LYS A 89 -1.24 3.71 -9.71
C LYS A 89 0.29 3.70 -9.83
N LEU A 90 0.98 3.19 -8.83
CA LEU A 90 2.45 3.06 -8.84
C LEU A 90 2.93 1.97 -9.80
N LEU A 91 2.10 0.99 -10.15
CA LEU A 91 2.43 -0.08 -11.09
C LEU A 91 1.97 0.21 -12.52
N ASP A 92 0.86 0.93 -12.70
CA ASP A 92 0.36 1.33 -14.01
C ASP A 92 1.36 2.35 -14.63
N VAL A 93 1.91 1.96 -15.78
CA VAL A 93 2.85 2.75 -16.58
C VAL A 93 2.08 3.38 -17.75
N GLU A 94 1.32 4.42 -17.46
CA GLU A 94 0.83 5.38 -18.46
C GLU A 94 1.29 6.76 -17.92
N ASP A 95 2.17 7.57 -18.51
CA ASP A 95 2.69 7.73 -19.86
C ASP A 95 4.20 7.99 -19.78
N VAL A 96 5.02 7.13 -20.41
CA VAL A 96 6.30 7.60 -20.95
C VAL A 96 5.99 7.98 -22.38
N GLU A 97 5.87 9.29 -22.62
CA GLU A 97 5.70 9.90 -23.94
C GLU A 97 6.48 9.10 -25.01
N GLN A 98 5.76 8.44 -25.91
CA GLN A 98 6.36 8.12 -27.20
C GLN A 98 6.54 9.44 -27.94
N GLU A 99 7.70 10.07 -27.79
CA GLU A 99 8.14 11.13 -28.70
C GLU A 99 7.87 10.64 -30.13
N PRO A 100 7.12 11.39 -30.96
CA PRO A 100 6.93 11.02 -32.34
C PRO A 100 8.29 11.04 -33.02
N ARG A 101 8.83 9.86 -33.34
CA ARG A 101 10.10 9.73 -34.06
C ARG A 101 10.07 10.65 -35.28
N PRO A 102 11.08 11.52 -35.50
CA PRO A 102 11.09 12.39 -36.66
C PRO A 102 11.04 11.52 -37.92
N ARG A 103 10.01 11.71 -38.75
CA ARG A 103 9.93 11.09 -40.08
C ARG A 103 11.17 11.52 -40.84
N ARG A 104 12.10 10.60 -41.11
CA ARG A 104 13.21 10.83 -42.05
C ARG A 104 12.59 11.31 -43.37
N SER A 105 12.80 12.58 -43.68
CA SER A 105 12.55 13.14 -44.99
C SER A 105 13.36 12.32 -46.00
N ARG A 106 12.66 11.61 -46.89
CA ARG A 106 13.31 10.93 -48.02
C ARG A 106 14.00 12.00 -48.86
N GLN A 107 15.32 12.05 -48.82
CA GLN A 107 16.07 12.82 -49.81
C GLN A 107 15.87 12.17 -51.18
N PRO A 108 15.62 12.95 -52.25
CA PRO A 108 15.52 12.41 -53.60
C PRO A 108 16.88 11.85 -54.03
N ARG A 109 16.82 10.69 -54.70
CA ARG A 109 17.99 9.99 -55.26
C ARG A 109 18.59 10.84 -56.37
N PRO A 110 19.91 11.07 -56.43
CA PRO A 110 20.52 11.68 -57.60
C PRO A 110 20.45 10.69 -58.76
N GLU A 111 19.86 11.13 -59.87
CA GLU A 111 19.93 10.44 -61.16
C GLU A 111 21.35 10.63 -61.71
N PHE A 112 22.03 9.52 -61.97
CA PHE A 112 23.25 9.45 -62.78
C PHE A 112 22.90 8.77 -64.09
#